data_AF-A0A5S4THH6-F1
#
_entry.id   AF-A0A5S4THH6-F1
#
_cell.length_a   1.000
_cell.length_b   1.000
_cell.length_c   1.000
_cell.angle_alpha   90.00
_cell.angle_beta   90.00
_cell.angle_gamma   90.00
#
_symmetry.space_group_name_H-M   'P 1'
#
loop_
_entity.id
_entity.type
_entity.pdbx_description
1 polymer ?
#
loop_
_entity_poly.entity_id
_entity_poly.type
_entity_poly.pdbx_seq_one_letter_code
_entity_poly.pdbx_strand_id
1 'polypeptide(L)'
;KTLELRNVSDLELYSQTDGTYKQHISLDSVPSNSETYFVKVKSSSFKDVYLPVASITEEIKNGQTVYKITAKAERLQQEQDNKYVDNFSFYLSKKATEETTNFTSFSNLVEAINRNPAGTYHLAASLNANEVELGQDDRSYIKQTFTGQLIGEKDG
;
A
#
# COMPACT_ATOMS: atom_id res chain seq x y z
N LYS A 1 27.35 4.03 -16.16
CA LYS A 1 26.97 4.16 -14.74
C LYS A 1 25.63 3.43 -14.57
N THR A 2 25.58 2.44 -13.68
CA THR A 2 24.36 1.66 -13.34
C THR A 2 23.66 2.31 -12.15
N LEU A 3 22.36 2.07 -12.02
CA LEU A 3 21.57 2.40 -10.85
C LEU A 3 21.45 1.13 -10.01
N GLU A 4 22.06 1.11 -8.83
CA GLU A 4 22.00 -0.03 -7.93
C GLU A 4 21.17 0.30 -6.70
N LEU A 5 20.23 -0.59 -6.34
CA LEU A 5 19.44 -0.46 -5.11
C LEU A 5 20.20 -1.13 -3.97
N ARG A 6 20.70 -0.34 -3.03
CA ARG A 6 21.49 -0.81 -1.87
C ARG A 6 20.86 -0.36 -0.55
N ASN A 7 21.00 -1.19 0.47
CA ASN A 7 20.48 -0.93 1.82
C ASN A 7 19.00 -0.54 1.82
N VAL A 8 18.19 -1.24 1.00
CA VAL A 8 16.74 -1.02 0.91
C VAL A 8 16.12 -1.33 2.26
N SER A 9 15.46 -0.34 2.85
CA SER A 9 14.81 -0.45 4.15
C SER A 9 13.30 -0.65 4.05
N ASP A 10 12.68 -0.13 2.99
CA ASP A 10 11.25 -0.19 2.78
C ASP A 10 10.88 0.02 1.30
N LEU A 11 9.70 -0.49 0.91
CA LEU A 11 9.15 -0.40 -0.44
C LEU A 11 7.68 0.02 -0.36
N GLU A 12 7.37 1.16 -0.93
CA GLU A 12 6.02 1.72 -0.92
C GLU A 12 5.48 1.84 -2.35
N LEU A 13 4.26 1.38 -2.60
CA LEU A 13 3.56 1.58 -3.86
C LEU A 13 2.74 2.87 -3.81
N TYR A 14 2.85 3.69 -4.85
CA TYR A 14 2.01 4.86 -5.05
C TYR A 14 1.38 4.86 -6.43
N SER A 15 0.24 5.54 -6.56
CA SER A 15 -0.29 6.01 -7.84
C SER A 15 -0.34 7.53 -7.87
N GLN A 16 -0.26 8.10 -9.07
CA GLN A 16 -0.50 9.51 -9.32
C GLN A 16 -1.67 9.68 -10.28
N THR A 17 -2.73 10.36 -9.82
CA THR A 17 -3.88 10.74 -10.64
C THR A 17 -4.15 12.21 -10.42
N ASP A 18 -4.27 12.99 -11.50
CA ASP A 18 -4.56 14.43 -11.46
C ASP A 18 -3.63 15.26 -10.55
N GLY A 19 -2.36 14.84 -10.44
CA GLY A 19 -1.35 15.50 -9.61
C GLY A 19 -1.36 15.08 -8.14
N THR A 20 -2.34 14.30 -7.69
CA THR A 20 -2.41 13.78 -6.32
C THR A 20 -1.72 12.42 -6.23
N TYR A 21 -0.90 12.26 -5.19
CA TYR A 21 -0.23 11.00 -4.87
C TYR A 21 -1.05 10.20 -3.86
N LYS A 22 -1.31 8.93 -4.15
CA LYS A 22 -1.99 8.00 -3.24
C LYS A 22 -1.08 6.81 -2.95
N GLN A 23 -0.84 6.54 -1.67
CA GLN A 23 -0.12 5.34 -1.23
C GLN A 23 -1.07 4.14 -1.23
N HIS A 24 -0.59 2.99 -1.70
CA HIS A 24 -1.32 1.73 -1.70
C HIS A 24 -0.66 0.74 -0.75
N ILE A 25 -1.31 0.46 0.38
CA ILE A 25 -0.90 -0.59 1.34
C ILE A 25 -1.41 -1.97 0.91
N SER A 26 -2.52 -1.97 0.18
CA SER A 26 -3.11 -3.11 -0.49
C SER A 26 -3.76 -2.64 -1.79
N LEU A 27 -4.14 -3.58 -2.66
CA LEU A 27 -4.91 -3.29 -3.86
C LEU A 27 -6.21 -4.09 -3.83
N ASP A 28 -7.27 -3.51 -4.42
CA ASP A 28 -8.56 -4.19 -4.60
C ASP A 28 -8.55 -5.14 -5.80
N SER A 29 -7.81 -4.74 -6.83
CA SER A 29 -7.70 -5.43 -8.12
C SER A 29 -6.40 -5.01 -8.81
N VAL A 30 -6.03 -5.72 -9.88
CA VAL A 30 -4.98 -5.26 -10.79
C VAL A 30 -5.48 -3.99 -11.49
N PRO A 31 -4.78 -2.85 -11.39
CA PRO A 31 -5.21 -1.63 -12.04
C PRO A 31 -5.15 -1.76 -13.57
N SER A 32 -6.09 -1.12 -14.25
CA SER A 32 -6.16 -1.13 -15.73
C SER A 32 -5.00 -0.38 -16.39
N ASN A 33 -4.41 0.60 -15.70
CA ASN A 33 -3.26 1.36 -16.15
C ASN A 33 -2.18 1.37 -15.05
N SER A 34 -1.08 0.66 -15.25
CA SER A 34 0.06 0.66 -14.34
C SER A 34 1.03 1.82 -14.55
N GLU A 35 0.93 2.59 -15.64
CA GLU A 35 1.84 3.70 -15.95
C GLU A 35 1.71 4.86 -14.96
N THR A 36 0.55 4.98 -14.30
CA THR A 36 0.33 5.96 -13.24
C THR A 36 0.92 5.53 -11.90
N TYR A 37 1.46 4.30 -11.80
CA TYR A 37 2.02 3.77 -10.58
C TYR A 37 3.55 3.88 -10.57
N PHE A 38 4.09 4.15 -9.39
CA PHE A 38 5.52 4.13 -9.13
C PHE A 38 5.80 3.54 -7.75
N VAL A 39 6.99 3.00 -7.61
CA VAL A 39 7.50 2.48 -6.34
C VAL A 39 8.47 3.49 -5.77
N LYS A 40 8.26 3.84 -4.51
CA LYS A 40 9.22 4.57 -3.71
C LYS A 40 10.08 3.57 -2.94
N VAL A 41 11.35 3.49 -3.31
CA VAL A 41 12.36 2.64 -2.67
C VAL A 41 13.08 3.48 -1.62
N LYS A 42 12.86 3.16 -0.35
CA LYS A 42 13.55 3.81 0.76
C LYS A 42 14.85 3.08 1.05
N SER A 43 15.89 3.85 1.37
CA SER A 43 17.18 3.32 1.80
C SER A 43 17.54 3.84 3.18
N SER A 44 18.14 2.99 4.01
CA SER A 44 18.67 3.41 5.32
C SER A 44 19.94 4.25 5.20
N SER A 45 20.59 4.25 4.02
CA SER A 45 21.91 4.85 3.80
C SER A 45 21.95 5.90 2.69
N PHE A 46 20.89 5.97 1.88
CA PHE A 46 20.84 6.81 0.67
C PHE A 46 19.48 7.50 0.55
N LYS A 47 19.37 8.43 -0.40
CA LYS A 47 18.09 9.07 -0.73
C LYS A 47 17.13 8.06 -1.34
N ASP A 48 15.84 8.30 -1.11
CA ASP A 48 14.77 7.55 -1.75
C ASP A 48 14.87 7.61 -3.27
N VAL A 49 14.54 6.50 -3.92
CA VAL A 49 14.51 6.36 -5.38
C VAL A 49 13.07 6.07 -5.81
N TYR A 50 12.63 6.74 -6.88
CA TYR A 50 11.30 6.55 -7.45
C TYR A 50 11.43 5.81 -8.78
N LEU A 51 10.77 4.66 -8.88
CA LEU A 51 10.88 3.78 -10.04
C LEU A 51 9.49 3.54 -10.64
N PRO A 52 9.31 3.70 -11.96
CA PRO A 52 8.02 3.41 -12.58
C PRO A 52 7.68 1.93 -12.48
N VAL A 53 6.41 1.63 -12.27
CA VAL A 53 5.92 0.26 -12.27
C VAL A 53 5.83 -0.24 -13.70
N ALA A 54 6.45 -1.38 -13.96
CA ALA A 54 6.41 -2.07 -15.24
C ALA A 54 5.21 -3.01 -15.34
N SER A 55 4.84 -3.68 -14.24
CA SER A 55 3.65 -4.54 -14.19
C SER A 55 3.14 -4.76 -12.77
N ILE A 56 1.84 -5.03 -12.68
CA ILE A 56 1.15 -5.50 -11.48
C ILE A 56 0.38 -6.76 -11.87
N THR A 57 0.67 -7.88 -11.22
CA THR A 57 0.05 -9.17 -11.54
C THR A 57 -0.42 -9.87 -10.29
N GLU A 58 -1.50 -10.62 -10.39
CA GLU A 58 -1.95 -11.50 -9.32
C GLU A 58 -1.11 -12.79 -9.29
N GLU A 59 -0.63 -13.20 -8.11
CA GLU A 59 0.11 -14.44 -7.89
C GLU A 59 -0.40 -15.15 -6.62
N ILE A 60 -0.18 -16.46 -6.53
CA ILE A 60 -0.36 -17.22 -5.28
C ILE A 60 1.01 -17.36 -4.62
N LYS A 61 1.14 -16.84 -3.39
CA LYS A 61 2.35 -16.96 -2.58
C LYS A 61 1.97 -17.50 -1.20
N ASN A 62 2.60 -18.60 -0.79
CA ASN A 62 2.32 -19.27 0.50
C ASN A 62 0.82 -19.61 0.70
N GLY A 63 0.10 -19.95 -0.37
CA GLY A 63 -1.33 -20.25 -0.32
C GLY A 63 -2.26 -19.03 -0.28
N GLN A 64 -1.72 -17.81 -0.22
CA GLN A 64 -2.49 -16.56 -0.26
C GLN A 64 -2.39 -15.91 -1.64
N THR A 65 -3.50 -15.36 -2.11
CA THR A 65 -3.50 -14.53 -3.33
C THR A 65 -2.96 -13.13 -3.00
N VAL A 66 -1.94 -12.71 -3.72
CA VAL A 66 -1.22 -11.44 -3.53
C VAL A 66 -1.00 -10.75 -4.87
N TYR A 67 -0.62 -9.48 -4.85
CA TYR A 67 -0.18 -8.75 -6.04
C TYR A 67 1.34 -8.64 -6.05
N LYS A 68 1.95 -9.11 -7.14
CA LYS A 68 3.36 -8.86 -7.43
C LYS A 68 3.47 -7.57 -8.21
N ILE A 69 4.23 -6.63 -7.66
CA ILE A 69 4.57 -5.36 -8.27
C ILE A 69 5.97 -5.51 -8.84
N THR A 70 6.15 -5.26 -10.13
CA THR A 70 7.46 -5.25 -10.77
C THR A 70 7.75 -3.84 -11.26
N ALA A 71 8.87 -3.28 -10.86
CA ALA A 71 9.33 -1.98 -11.32
C ALA A 71 10.67 -2.10 -12.06
N LYS A 72 10.87 -1.20 -13.02
CA LYS A 72 11.99 -1.24 -13.96
C LYS A 72 12.50 0.17 -14.21
N ALA A 73 13.81 0.31 -14.39
CA ALA A 73 14.42 1.53 -14.88
C ALA A 73 15.61 1.21 -15.78
N GLU A 74 16.02 2.17 -16.60
CA GLU A 74 17.23 2.03 -17.40
C GLU A 74 18.45 1.78 -16.51
N ARG A 75 19.21 0.73 -16.82
CA ARG A 75 20.46 0.37 -16.13
C ARG A 75 20.27 0.11 -14.63
N LEU A 76 19.05 -0.22 -14.20
CA LEU A 76 18.78 -0.77 -12.88
C LEU A 76 19.51 -2.11 -12.75
N GLN A 77 20.17 -2.32 -11.60
CA GLN A 77 20.74 -3.60 -11.23
C GLN A 77 20.38 -3.87 -9.76
N GLN A 78 19.66 -4.97 -9.54
CA GLN A 78 19.44 -5.52 -8.21
C GLN A 78 20.15 -6.87 -8.12
N GLU A 79 20.87 -7.10 -7.02
CA GLU A 79 21.37 -8.43 -6.70
C GLU A 79 20.24 -9.29 -6.14
N GLN A 80 19.89 -10.35 -6.87
CA GLN A 80 18.93 -11.37 -6.45
C GLN A 80 19.54 -12.75 -6.75
N ASP A 81 19.61 -13.62 -5.75
CA ASP A 81 20.19 -14.97 -5.88
C ASP A 81 21.58 -14.99 -6.54
N ASN A 82 22.47 -14.07 -6.11
CA ASN A 82 23.82 -13.84 -6.66
C ASN A 82 23.86 -13.49 -8.17
N LYS A 83 22.75 -13.00 -8.73
CA LYS A 83 22.67 -12.50 -10.11
C LYS A 83 22.16 -11.07 -10.11
N TYR A 84 22.58 -10.30 -11.12
CA TYR A 84 22.05 -8.96 -11.37
C TYR A 84 20.85 -9.03 -12.31
N VAL A 85 19.69 -8.57 -11.85
CA VAL A 85 18.46 -8.42 -12.63
C VAL A 85 18.19 -6.94 -12.93
N ASP A 86 17.55 -6.66 -14.06
CA ASP A 86 17.24 -5.29 -14.52
C ASP A 86 15.88 -4.75 -14.04
N ASN A 87 15.22 -5.53 -13.19
CA ASN A 87 13.96 -5.22 -12.55
C ASN A 87 14.06 -5.55 -11.06
N PHE A 88 13.08 -5.06 -10.29
CA PHE A 88 12.86 -5.56 -8.95
C PHE A 88 11.37 -5.82 -8.76
N SER A 89 11.05 -6.79 -7.91
CA SER A 89 9.66 -7.07 -7.55
C SER A 89 9.46 -7.15 -6.04
N PHE A 90 8.28 -6.76 -5.59
CA PHE A 90 7.79 -7.01 -4.23
C PHE A 90 6.31 -7.35 -4.27
N TYR A 91 5.76 -7.70 -3.10
CA TYR A 91 4.41 -8.22 -2.99
C TYR A 91 3.56 -7.32 -2.09
N LEU A 92 2.31 -7.09 -2.50
CA LEU A 92 1.27 -6.46 -1.69
C LEU A 92 0.13 -7.45 -1.46
N SER A 93 -0.50 -7.34 -0.30
CA SER A 93 -1.71 -8.10 0.02
C SER A 93 -2.90 -7.62 -0.81
N LYS A 94 -3.84 -8.51 -1.08
CA LYS A 94 -5.21 -8.12 -1.48
C LYS A 94 -5.86 -7.36 -0.32
N LYS A 95 -6.58 -6.31 -0.65
CA LYS A 95 -7.45 -5.66 0.34
C LYS A 95 -8.54 -6.64 0.74
N ALA A 96 -8.80 -6.75 2.04
CA ALA A 96 -9.92 -7.53 2.53
C ALA A 96 -11.23 -6.88 2.06
N THR A 97 -12.09 -7.66 1.40
CA THR A 97 -13.37 -7.16 0.84
C THR A 97 -14.44 -6.98 1.90
N GLU A 98 -14.35 -7.70 3.01
CA GLU A 98 -15.31 -7.61 4.12
C GLU A 98 -14.55 -7.63 5.45
N GLU A 99 -14.57 -6.48 6.13
CA GLU A 99 -14.09 -6.32 7.49
C GLU A 99 -15.25 -5.74 8.32
N THR A 100 -15.65 -6.44 9.37
CA THR A 100 -16.80 -6.06 10.20
C THR A 100 -16.37 -5.69 11.61
N THR A 101 -15.47 -6.47 12.20
CA THR A 101 -14.95 -6.25 13.55
C THR A 101 -13.46 -5.98 13.57
N ASN A 102 -12.66 -6.75 12.83
CA ASN A 102 -11.21 -6.65 12.78
C ASN A 102 -10.78 -6.01 11.45
N PHE A 103 -10.05 -4.91 11.51
CA PHE A 103 -9.72 -4.09 10.34
C PHE A 103 -8.21 -4.06 10.10
N THR A 104 -7.84 -4.34 8.85
CA THR A 104 -6.48 -4.22 8.31
C THR A 104 -6.38 -3.11 7.27
N SER A 105 -7.51 -2.52 6.83
CA SER A 105 -7.57 -1.34 5.96
C SER A 105 -8.18 -0.14 6.68
N PHE A 106 -7.53 1.02 6.57
CA PHE A 106 -8.07 2.28 7.06
C PHE A 106 -9.37 2.66 6.34
N SER A 107 -9.44 2.44 5.02
CA SER A 107 -10.64 2.76 4.25
C SER A 107 -11.86 1.92 4.66
N ASN A 108 -11.68 0.61 4.87
CA ASN A 108 -12.75 -0.26 5.38
C ASN A 108 -13.19 0.16 6.78
N LEU A 109 -12.25 0.51 7.66
CA LEU A 109 -12.56 1.00 9.01
C LEU A 109 -13.41 2.28 8.96
N VAL A 110 -13.00 3.25 8.14
CA VAL A 110 -13.72 4.53 7.97
C VAL A 110 -15.13 4.27 7.44
N GLU A 111 -15.30 3.40 6.44
CA GLU A 111 -16.60 3.01 5.92
C GLU A 111 -17.47 2.35 6.99
N ALA A 112 -16.90 1.43 7.77
CA ALA A 112 -17.62 0.70 8.82
C ALA A 112 -18.05 1.62 9.97
N ILE A 113 -17.19 2.55 10.41
CA ILE A 113 -17.54 3.55 11.42
C ILE A 113 -18.62 4.50 10.91
N ASN A 114 -18.52 4.98 9.67
CA ASN A 114 -19.55 5.85 9.09
C ASN A 114 -20.91 5.16 8.95
N ARG A 115 -20.93 3.83 8.78
CA ARG A 115 -22.16 3.01 8.75
C ARG A 115 -22.76 2.80 10.14
N ASN A 116 -21.93 2.62 11.18
CA ASN A 116 -22.39 2.40 12.55
C ASN A 116 -21.50 3.13 13.58
N PRO A 117 -21.70 4.43 13.84
CA PRO A 117 -20.81 5.21 14.70
C PRO A 117 -20.72 4.73 16.17
N ALA A 118 -21.64 3.87 16.61
CA ALA A 118 -21.68 3.28 17.96
C ALA A 118 -21.06 1.88 18.05
N GLY A 119 -20.46 1.36 16.97
CA GLY A 119 -19.87 0.03 16.93
C GLY A 119 -18.58 -0.14 17.74
N THR A 120 -18.13 -1.38 17.86
CA THR A 120 -16.82 -1.74 18.42
C THR A 120 -15.93 -2.30 17.32
N TYR A 121 -14.78 -1.68 17.13
CA TYR A 121 -13.86 -1.91 16.02
C TYR A 121 -12.48 -2.27 16.56
N HIS A 122 -11.81 -3.24 15.95
CA HIS A 122 -10.49 -3.71 16.34
C HIS A 122 -9.48 -3.47 15.22
N LEU A 123 -8.30 -2.95 15.57
CA LEU A 123 -7.17 -2.81 14.66
C LEU A 123 -6.40 -4.13 14.65
N ALA A 124 -6.43 -4.83 13.51
CA ALA A 124 -5.68 -6.07 13.29
C ALA A 124 -4.35 -5.85 12.54
N ALA A 125 -4.03 -4.59 12.24
CA ALA A 125 -2.76 -4.16 11.66
C ALA A 125 -2.51 -2.68 11.96
N SER A 126 -1.29 -2.21 11.71
CA SER A 126 -1.03 -0.76 11.61
C SER A 126 -1.71 -0.22 10.36
N LEU A 127 -2.67 0.69 10.54
CA LEU A 127 -3.45 1.25 9.43
C LEU A 127 -2.82 2.53 8.89
N ASN A 128 -2.90 2.74 7.58
CA ASN A 128 -2.38 3.93 6.93
C ASN A 128 -3.51 4.85 6.44
N ALA A 129 -3.55 6.08 6.96
CA ALA A 129 -4.58 7.06 6.59
C ALA A 129 -4.53 7.48 5.10
N ASN A 130 -3.38 7.32 4.42
CA ASN A 130 -3.22 7.63 3.00
C ASN A 130 -4.09 6.75 2.07
N GLU A 131 -4.72 5.70 2.59
CA GLU A 131 -5.67 4.87 1.83
C GLU A 131 -6.94 5.63 1.42
N VAL A 132 -7.31 6.67 2.18
CA VAL A 132 -8.51 7.48 1.96
C VAL A 132 -8.11 8.93 1.69
N GLU A 133 -8.60 9.47 0.59
CA GLU A 133 -8.50 10.90 0.30
C GLU A 133 -9.68 11.63 0.98
N LEU A 134 -9.39 12.72 1.68
CA LEU A 134 -10.44 13.62 2.15
C LEU A 134 -10.94 14.46 0.99
N GLY A 135 -12.26 14.62 0.85
CA GLY A 135 -12.81 15.59 -0.09
C GLY A 135 -12.30 17.01 0.22
N GLN A 136 -12.28 17.89 -0.79
CA GLN A 136 -11.69 19.25 -0.66
C GLN A 136 -12.28 20.05 0.52
N ASP A 137 -13.56 19.88 0.83
CA ASP A 137 -14.25 20.57 1.91
C ASP A 137 -14.37 19.74 3.21
N ASP A 138 -13.88 18.51 3.19
CA ASP A 138 -13.97 17.59 4.32
C ASP A 138 -12.91 17.87 5.38
N ARG A 139 -13.34 17.91 6.64
CA ARG A 139 -12.44 18.09 7.80
C ARG A 139 -12.19 16.80 8.59
N SER A 140 -12.88 15.72 8.26
CA SER A 140 -12.82 14.44 8.96
C SER A 140 -13.18 13.29 8.02
N TYR A 141 -12.54 12.13 8.23
CA TYR A 141 -12.88 10.87 7.56
C TYR A 141 -14.22 10.32 8.06
N ILE A 142 -14.47 10.47 9.37
CA ILE A 142 -15.72 10.08 10.02
C ILE A 142 -16.65 11.30 10.00
N LYS A 143 -17.80 11.17 9.34
CA LYS A 143 -18.73 12.28 9.06
C LYS A 143 -19.71 12.56 10.20
N GLN A 144 -19.87 11.60 11.11
CA GLN A 144 -20.80 11.65 12.22
C GLN A 144 -20.06 11.64 13.56
N THR A 145 -20.74 11.93 14.66
CA THR A 145 -20.15 11.74 16.00
C THR A 145 -19.88 10.26 16.24
N PHE A 146 -18.61 9.91 16.40
CA PHE A 146 -18.21 8.56 16.80
C PHE A 146 -18.47 8.37 18.30
N THR A 147 -19.35 7.42 18.65
CA THR A 147 -19.70 7.06 20.03
C THR A 147 -19.28 5.64 20.41
N GLY A 148 -18.68 4.92 19.45
CA GLY A 148 -18.20 3.56 19.57
C GLY A 148 -16.83 3.44 20.22
N GLN A 149 -16.23 2.27 20.06
CA GLN A 149 -14.88 1.96 20.54
C GLN A 149 -13.97 1.56 19.40
N LEU A 150 -12.74 2.07 19.42
CA LEU A 150 -11.66 1.64 18.54
C LEU A 150 -10.56 1.04 19.41
N ILE A 151 -10.37 -0.27 19.28
CA ILE A 151 -9.52 -1.09 20.13
C ILE A 151 -8.27 -1.47 19.33
N GLY A 152 -7.10 -1.09 19.81
CA GLY A 152 -5.83 -1.59 19.28
C GLY A 152 -5.46 -2.92 19.94
N GLU A 153 -4.99 -3.89 19.16
CA GLU A 153 -4.32 -5.06 19.73
C GLU A 153 -2.88 -4.71 20.12
N LYS A 154 -2.41 -5.26 21.25
CA LYS A 154 -1.05 -5.04 21.79
C LYS A 154 -0.09 -6.17 21.40
N ASP A 155 -0.36 -6.87 20.32
CA ASP A 155 0.51 -7.93 19.80
C ASP A 155 1.26 -7.39 18.58
N GLY A 156 2.14 -6.42 18.83
CA GLY A 156 3.09 -5.85 17.88
C GLY A 156 4.52 -6.25 18.23
#